data_AF-A0A2D6HCC8-F1
#
_entry.id   AF-A0A2D6HCC8-F1
#
_cell.length_a   1.000
_cell.length_b   1.000
_cell.length_c   1.000
_cell.angle_alpha   90.00
_cell.angle_beta   90.00
_cell.angle_gamma   90.00
#
_symmetry.space_group_name_H-M   'P 1'
#
loop_
_entity.id
_entity.type
_entity.pdbx_description
1 polymer ?
#
loop_
_entity_poly.entity_id
_entity_poly.type
_entity_poly.pdbx_seq_one_letter_code
_entity_poly.pdbx_strand_id
1 'polypeptide(L)'
;MSLRFLATLCAVVLSPLAAAQNTRVAPAKPTPASKAQVASKRAPVALTIPANPGGYLGGTDSCTTPTPISGQGAFPFDQTAATTGAEGQSESLCFAFGTSGIDYDVWFAWTADATGPATVTTCSGASHDTKLAAYPGAGCPATGSALACNDDACGLQSSLCFGVVNNGMYTLQVGTFPGATPGAGLLATSIATGVNGSDDCATAAAISGQGTFFYDLSNATTGTEGQSESLCCSVATCMIDGDVWYNWTADATGMALLSTCGLTNDDTKIAAYPGTNCPATGSALACNDDACGLQTTLCFPVTAGTDYTLQVGTYPGKVGCTGEFSITIGSTGGGADDCAVPDPIAGQGSFSFDTVCATTGTEGQSESLCFAFGTSGIDLDVWFAWTADCSGPTDVSTCAGASHDTKIAAYLGNGCPTMGSALACNDDTCGLQSTINFQAAQGTTYTLQIGSFPGAATGAGSFSVLTSPCDSGGPGTASCFGDGSGISCPCGNVGGSGEGCGNSTLAGCTLTGTGSASIATADLALAATGALPGQPGLFFQGNNFINGGNGVVFGDGLRCCGSGVVRLQVVVPDSSGAASTSVNVGLSGGVVAGDTRCYQYWYRDPINSPCGANFNLSNSYGVTWLP
;
A
#
# COMPACT_ATOMS: atom_id res chain seq x y z
N MET A 1 -21.85 2.58 69.66
CA MET A 1 -21.29 3.89 70.06
C MET A 1 -21.49 4.82 68.88
N SER A 2 -22.49 5.69 68.97
CA SER A 2 -22.84 6.67 67.93
C SER A 2 -21.81 7.79 67.86
N LEU A 3 -21.64 8.42 66.69
CA LEU A 3 -21.58 9.88 66.61
C LEU A 3 -21.90 10.38 65.18
N ARG A 4 -22.80 11.38 65.11
CA ARG A 4 -23.21 12.17 63.93
C ARG A 4 -22.50 13.52 63.97
N PHE A 5 -22.22 14.14 62.81
CA PHE A 5 -22.14 15.60 62.58
C PHE A 5 -22.29 15.83 61.05
N LEU A 6 -23.42 16.33 60.53
CA LEU A 6 -23.89 17.73 60.38
C LEU A 6 -22.96 18.62 59.52
N ALA A 7 -23.41 18.90 58.29
CA ALA A 7 -22.81 19.87 57.37
C ALA A 7 -23.65 21.16 57.35
N THR A 8 -22.99 22.32 57.26
CA THR A 8 -23.61 23.64 57.13
C THR A 8 -22.99 24.40 55.96
N LEU A 9 -23.88 25.02 55.18
CA LEU A 9 -23.69 25.80 53.95
C LEU A 9 -22.97 27.15 54.19
N CYS A 10 -22.24 27.66 53.17
CA CYS A 10 -22.25 29.09 52.84
C CYS A 10 -21.91 29.34 51.36
N ALA A 11 -22.52 30.38 50.79
CA ALA A 11 -22.82 30.60 49.38
C ALA A 11 -21.86 31.57 48.65
N VAL A 12 -21.83 31.50 47.32
CA VAL A 12 -21.45 32.61 46.43
C VAL A 12 -22.54 32.79 45.36
N VAL A 13 -22.84 34.06 45.10
CA VAL A 13 -24.03 34.60 44.41
C VAL A 13 -23.88 34.57 42.88
N LEU A 14 -24.97 34.27 42.17
CA LEU A 14 -25.13 34.47 40.72
C LEU A 14 -26.37 35.33 40.45
N SER A 15 -26.20 36.41 39.67
CA SER A 15 -27.24 37.34 39.21
C SER A 15 -28.02 36.78 38.01
N PRO A 16 -29.29 37.19 37.77
CA PRO A 16 -30.10 36.67 36.68
C PRO A 16 -29.99 37.53 35.40
N LEU A 17 -29.91 36.89 34.23
CA LEU A 17 -30.27 37.50 32.95
C LEU A 17 -31.50 36.82 32.35
N ALA A 18 -32.35 37.66 31.76
CA ALA A 18 -33.72 37.41 31.33
C ALA A 18 -33.86 36.41 30.18
N ALA A 19 -35.02 35.74 30.17
CA ALA A 19 -35.47 34.82 29.14
C ALA A 19 -35.85 35.55 27.83
N ALA A 20 -35.43 34.99 26.70
CA ALA A 20 -36.02 35.25 25.39
C ALA A 20 -36.54 33.93 24.80
N GLN A 21 -37.81 33.95 24.41
CA GLN A 21 -38.59 32.85 23.86
C GLN A 21 -38.09 32.46 22.48
N ASN A 22 -37.85 31.17 22.25
CA ASN A 22 -37.47 30.65 20.93
C ASN A 22 -38.71 30.10 20.21
N THR A 23 -39.13 30.79 19.15
CA THR A 23 -40.19 30.36 18.23
C THR A 23 -39.75 29.12 17.46
N ARG A 24 -40.52 28.04 17.56
CA ARG A 24 -40.35 26.82 16.75
C ARG A 24 -40.69 27.11 15.30
N VAL A 25 -39.73 26.91 14.39
CA VAL A 25 -39.97 26.75 12.95
C VAL A 25 -40.02 25.26 12.64
N ALA A 26 -41.06 24.83 11.92
CA ALA A 26 -41.29 23.45 11.50
C ALA A 26 -40.26 22.99 10.43
N PRO A 27 -39.95 21.69 10.34
CA PRO A 27 -39.00 21.18 9.36
C PRO A 27 -39.61 21.21 7.95
N ALA A 28 -38.86 21.77 7.00
CA ALA A 28 -39.24 21.80 5.59
C ALA A 28 -39.22 20.39 4.98
N LYS A 29 -40.25 20.09 4.19
CA LYS A 29 -40.47 18.85 3.46
C LYS A 29 -39.41 18.66 2.35
N PRO A 30 -38.83 17.47 2.15
CA PRO A 30 -37.84 17.24 1.09
C PRO A 30 -38.51 17.23 -0.29
N THR A 31 -38.00 18.07 -1.18
CA THR A 31 -38.36 18.13 -2.61
C THR A 31 -37.58 17.05 -3.38
N PRO A 32 -38.14 16.41 -4.42
CA PRO A 32 -37.47 15.32 -5.14
C PRO A 32 -36.33 15.86 -6.02
N ALA A 33 -35.21 15.13 -6.03
CA ALA A 33 -34.07 15.41 -6.90
C ALA A 33 -34.46 15.26 -8.39
N SER A 34 -34.30 16.34 -9.16
CA SER A 34 -34.43 16.30 -10.62
C SER A 34 -33.23 15.58 -11.22
N LYS A 35 -33.44 14.38 -11.76
CA LYS A 35 -32.53 13.72 -12.70
C LYS A 35 -32.51 14.50 -14.01
N ALA A 36 -31.52 15.38 -14.18
CA ALA A 36 -31.05 15.86 -15.49
C ALA A 36 -29.71 16.60 -15.33
N GLN A 37 -28.61 15.88 -15.13
CA GLN A 37 -27.32 16.33 -15.62
C GLN A 37 -26.92 15.39 -16.76
N VAL A 38 -27.31 15.82 -17.95
CA VAL A 38 -26.71 15.34 -19.20
C VAL A 38 -25.22 15.65 -19.10
N ALA A 39 -24.39 14.63 -19.26
CA ALA A 39 -22.98 14.79 -19.57
C ALA A 39 -22.86 15.60 -20.87
N SER A 40 -22.75 16.92 -20.75
CA SER A 40 -22.25 17.73 -21.84
C SER A 40 -20.77 17.39 -21.95
N LYS A 41 -20.43 16.52 -22.91
CA LYS A 41 -19.11 16.57 -23.54
C LYS A 41 -18.98 17.99 -24.09
N ARG A 42 -18.45 18.91 -23.29
CA ARG A 42 -17.88 20.14 -23.84
C ARG A 42 -16.72 19.67 -24.69
N ALA A 43 -16.88 19.79 -26.01
CA ALA A 43 -15.76 19.80 -26.92
C ALA A 43 -14.71 20.80 -26.37
N PRO A 44 -13.41 20.56 -26.57
CA PRO A 44 -12.40 21.52 -26.16
C PRO A 44 -12.80 22.86 -26.75
N VAL A 45 -12.97 23.86 -25.88
CA VAL A 45 -13.09 25.23 -26.34
C VAL A 45 -11.73 25.51 -26.96
N ALA A 46 -11.66 25.53 -28.30
CA ALA A 46 -10.50 26.03 -29.00
C ALA A 46 -10.33 27.47 -28.52
N LEU A 47 -9.35 27.69 -27.64
CA LEU A 47 -8.92 29.02 -27.28
C LEU A 47 -8.32 29.61 -28.56
N THR A 48 -9.09 30.44 -29.27
CA THR A 48 -8.54 31.26 -30.34
C THR A 48 -7.61 32.27 -29.69
N ILE A 49 -6.33 31.91 -29.63
CA ILE A 49 -5.25 32.84 -29.33
C ILE A 49 -5.22 33.84 -30.50
N PRO A 50 -5.38 35.15 -30.26
CA PRO A 50 -5.25 36.12 -31.34
C PRO A 50 -3.84 35.99 -31.93
N ALA A 51 -3.75 35.87 -33.26
CA ALA A 51 -2.47 35.87 -33.95
C ALA A 51 -1.67 37.11 -33.51
N ASN A 52 -0.48 36.87 -32.97
CA ASN A 52 0.42 37.92 -32.53
C ASN A 52 0.80 38.79 -33.76
N PRO A 53 0.96 40.12 -33.65
CA PRO A 53 1.33 40.99 -34.78
C PRO A 53 2.68 40.66 -35.44
N GLY A 54 3.44 39.68 -34.91
CA GLY A 54 4.73 39.21 -35.44
C GLY A 54 4.71 37.87 -36.18
N GLY A 55 3.57 37.16 -36.29
CA GLY A 55 3.50 35.88 -37.04
C GLY A 55 3.99 34.63 -36.29
N TYR A 56 4.39 34.75 -35.02
CA TYR A 56 4.79 33.64 -34.15
C TYR A 56 3.57 32.98 -33.49
N LEU A 57 3.53 31.64 -33.48
CA LEU A 57 2.56 30.86 -32.72
C LEU A 57 2.99 30.79 -31.25
N GLY A 58 2.61 31.80 -30.47
CA GLY A 58 2.88 31.90 -29.03
C GLY A 58 4.32 32.35 -28.72
N GLY A 59 4.45 33.48 -28.01
CA GLY A 59 5.72 34.16 -27.78
C GLY A 59 5.98 35.27 -28.80
N THR A 60 6.68 36.33 -28.40
CA THR A 60 7.17 37.39 -29.32
C THR A 60 8.68 37.33 -29.44
N ASP A 61 9.21 37.71 -30.60
CA ASP A 61 10.65 37.87 -30.85
C ASP A 61 11.27 39.13 -30.20
N SER A 62 10.64 39.64 -29.14
CA SER A 62 11.13 40.79 -28.39
C SER A 62 10.51 40.81 -26.99
N CYS A 63 11.37 41.00 -26.00
CA CYS A 63 10.99 41.23 -24.61
C CYS A 63 10.29 42.57 -24.37
N THR A 64 10.25 43.49 -25.34
CA THR A 64 9.56 44.79 -25.17
C THR A 64 8.04 44.66 -25.23
N THR A 65 7.54 43.65 -25.93
CA THR A 65 6.11 43.34 -26.07
C THR A 65 5.87 41.84 -25.85
N PRO A 66 6.25 41.28 -24.69
CA PRO A 66 6.19 39.84 -24.44
C PRO A 66 4.74 39.34 -24.53
N THR A 67 4.54 38.11 -25.00
CA THR A 67 3.19 37.56 -25.14
C THR A 67 2.56 37.34 -23.75
N PRO A 68 1.41 37.96 -23.43
CA PRO A 68 0.79 37.78 -22.13
C PRO A 68 0.17 36.38 -22.02
N ILE A 69 0.56 35.64 -20.98
CA ILE A 69 -0.02 34.36 -20.57
C ILE A 69 -0.33 34.41 -19.06
N SER A 70 -1.24 33.55 -18.58
CA SER A 70 -1.68 33.59 -17.19
C SER A 70 -2.03 32.22 -16.67
N GLY A 71 -1.72 31.98 -15.40
CA GLY A 71 -2.01 30.76 -14.68
C GLY A 71 -1.19 29.57 -15.15
N GLN A 72 -1.53 28.41 -14.61
CA GLN A 72 -0.85 27.15 -14.91
C GLN A 72 -1.37 26.53 -16.23
N GLY A 73 -0.54 25.73 -16.88
CA GLY A 73 -0.90 25.01 -18.11
C GLY A 73 0.20 25.01 -19.17
N ALA A 74 -0.12 24.48 -20.35
CA ALA A 74 0.78 24.40 -21.49
C ALA A 74 0.48 25.51 -22.51
N PHE A 75 1.52 26.28 -22.85
CA PHE A 75 1.46 27.39 -23.80
C PHE A 75 2.30 27.07 -25.03
N PRO A 76 1.75 27.15 -26.25
CA PRO A 76 2.54 26.90 -27.45
C PRO A 76 3.60 27.98 -27.65
N PHE A 77 4.72 27.59 -28.25
CA PHE A 77 5.73 28.50 -28.77
C PHE A 77 6.27 28.02 -30.12
N ASP A 78 6.79 28.93 -30.92
CA ASP A 78 7.49 28.62 -32.18
C ASP A 78 8.68 29.57 -32.39
N GLN A 79 9.90 29.01 -32.33
CA GLN A 79 11.16 29.73 -32.47
C GLN A 79 11.70 29.73 -33.91
N THR A 80 11.03 29.08 -34.87
CA THR A 80 11.60 28.84 -36.22
C THR A 80 11.92 30.11 -37.01
N ALA A 81 11.27 31.22 -36.69
CA ALA A 81 11.52 32.54 -37.27
C ALA A 81 12.09 33.55 -36.25
N ALA A 82 12.42 33.10 -35.03
CA ALA A 82 12.93 33.97 -33.98
C ALA A 82 14.36 34.43 -34.31
N THR A 83 14.79 35.53 -33.70
CA THR A 83 16.14 36.08 -33.79
C THR A 83 16.75 36.16 -32.40
N THR A 84 18.08 36.20 -32.29
CA THR A 84 18.74 36.39 -31.00
C THR A 84 18.92 37.89 -30.72
N GLY A 85 18.22 38.38 -29.70
CA GLY A 85 18.37 39.74 -29.18
C GLY A 85 19.64 39.95 -28.36
N ALA A 86 19.81 41.14 -27.76
CA ALA A 86 20.90 41.40 -26.82
C ALA A 86 20.49 41.09 -25.35
N GLU A 87 19.20 41.01 -25.10
CA GLU A 87 18.59 40.88 -23.79
C GLU A 87 18.68 39.44 -23.25
N GLY A 88 18.95 39.29 -21.96
CA GLY A 88 19.10 37.98 -21.30
C GLY A 88 20.36 37.19 -21.67
N GLN A 89 21.19 37.67 -22.61
CA GLN A 89 22.31 36.92 -23.17
C GLN A 89 23.57 36.81 -22.29
N SER A 90 23.54 37.43 -21.11
CA SER A 90 24.73 37.56 -20.24
C SER A 90 24.46 37.26 -18.77
N GLU A 91 23.34 36.58 -18.49
CA GLU A 91 22.97 36.19 -17.14
C GLU A 91 23.92 35.13 -16.59
N SER A 92 24.48 35.35 -15.40
CA SER A 92 25.42 34.42 -14.78
C SER A 92 24.78 33.07 -14.45
N LEU A 93 23.48 33.06 -14.10
CA LEU A 93 22.72 31.83 -13.88
C LEU A 93 22.56 31.00 -15.16
N CYS A 94 22.66 31.63 -16.34
CA CYS A 94 22.58 30.93 -17.62
C CYS A 94 23.92 30.35 -18.09
N PHE A 95 25.01 30.55 -17.34
CA PHE A 95 26.33 30.09 -17.75
C PHE A 95 26.45 28.56 -17.59
N ALA A 96 26.05 27.86 -18.65
CA ALA A 96 26.11 26.41 -18.77
C ALA A 96 26.94 26.04 -20.00
N PHE A 97 27.72 24.97 -19.90
CA PHE A 97 28.55 24.46 -21.01
C PHE A 97 29.45 25.51 -21.68
N GLY A 98 29.90 26.51 -20.92
CA GLY A 98 30.79 27.57 -21.40
C GLY A 98 30.10 28.76 -22.08
N THR A 99 28.76 28.85 -22.05
CA THR A 99 28.00 29.95 -22.64
C THR A 99 26.81 30.38 -21.79
N SER A 100 26.54 31.69 -21.73
CA SER A 100 25.33 32.26 -21.12
C SER A 100 24.23 32.61 -22.13
N GLY A 101 24.51 32.50 -23.44
CA GLY A 101 23.54 32.85 -24.48
C GLY A 101 22.33 31.92 -24.52
N ILE A 102 21.20 32.48 -24.97
CA ILE A 102 19.93 31.82 -25.29
C ILE A 102 19.55 32.29 -26.70
N ASP A 103 19.78 31.44 -27.70
CA ASP A 103 19.57 31.78 -29.11
C ASP A 103 18.11 31.62 -29.53
N TYR A 104 17.71 32.32 -30.60
CA TYR A 104 16.37 32.19 -31.23
C TYR A 104 15.21 32.29 -30.24
N ASP A 105 15.23 33.32 -29.39
CA ASP A 105 14.39 33.38 -28.20
C ASP A 105 13.03 34.07 -28.42
N VAL A 106 12.00 33.48 -27.84
CA VAL A 106 10.67 34.08 -27.76
C VAL A 106 10.30 34.39 -26.32
N TRP A 107 9.52 35.45 -26.15
CA TRP A 107 9.27 36.08 -24.86
C TRP A 107 7.81 36.02 -24.44
N PHE A 108 7.58 35.65 -23.19
CA PHE A 108 6.27 35.62 -22.53
C PHE A 108 6.27 36.51 -21.29
N ALA A 109 5.14 37.17 -21.02
CA ALA A 109 4.84 37.80 -19.74
C ALA A 109 3.81 36.93 -19.04
N TRP A 110 4.26 36.18 -18.04
CA TRP A 110 3.45 35.21 -17.32
C TRP A 110 2.95 35.79 -16.00
N THR A 111 1.63 35.75 -15.80
CA THR A 111 0.98 36.11 -14.53
C THR A 111 0.67 34.85 -13.73
N ALA A 112 1.33 34.69 -12.59
CA ALA A 112 1.10 33.56 -11.68
C ALA A 112 -0.31 33.65 -11.06
N ASP A 113 -1.02 32.51 -10.95
CA ASP A 113 -2.37 32.41 -10.36
C ASP A 113 -2.36 31.91 -8.90
N ALA A 114 -1.17 31.63 -8.36
CA ALA A 114 -0.94 31.19 -7.00
C ALA A 114 0.38 31.75 -6.46
N THR A 115 0.50 31.78 -5.13
CA THR A 115 1.79 32.01 -4.45
C THR A 115 2.38 30.65 -4.14
N GLY A 116 3.63 30.46 -4.49
CA GLY A 116 4.32 29.20 -4.38
C GLY A 116 5.45 29.15 -5.40
N PRO A 117 6.26 28.11 -5.39
CA PRO A 117 7.30 27.96 -6.39
C PRO A 117 6.73 27.43 -7.70
N ALA A 118 7.21 28.00 -8.79
CA ALA A 118 6.80 27.70 -10.13
C ALA A 118 7.81 26.78 -10.80
N THR A 119 7.32 25.75 -11.48
CA THR A 119 8.06 25.02 -12.50
C THR A 119 7.69 25.58 -13.87
N VAL A 120 8.68 25.89 -14.69
CA VAL A 120 8.51 26.30 -16.09
C VAL A 120 9.35 25.38 -16.97
N THR A 121 8.74 24.56 -17.81
CA THR A 121 9.44 23.45 -18.48
C THR A 121 9.06 23.27 -19.95
N THR A 122 10.04 22.85 -20.74
CA THR A 122 9.87 22.35 -22.12
C THR A 122 9.97 20.82 -22.19
N CYS A 123 10.16 20.14 -21.05
CA CYS A 123 10.25 18.68 -20.97
C CYS A 123 9.01 18.01 -21.57
N SER A 124 9.21 17.08 -22.50
CA SER A 124 8.16 16.42 -23.31
C SER A 124 7.30 17.38 -24.15
N GLY A 125 7.60 18.68 -24.13
CA GLY A 125 6.92 19.73 -24.87
C GLY A 125 7.66 20.19 -26.12
N ALA A 126 8.97 19.92 -26.21
CA ALA A 126 9.82 20.24 -27.36
C ALA A 126 10.60 19.01 -27.84
N SER A 127 11.11 19.05 -29.07
CA SER A 127 11.93 17.98 -29.67
C SER A 127 13.34 18.44 -30.03
N HIS A 128 13.69 19.68 -29.70
CA HIS A 128 14.98 20.29 -29.96
C HIS A 128 15.63 20.73 -28.64
N ASP A 129 16.88 21.13 -28.75
CA ASP A 129 17.68 21.60 -27.63
C ASP A 129 17.21 23.00 -27.20
N THR A 130 16.61 23.09 -26.01
CA THR A 130 15.98 24.31 -25.49
C THR A 130 16.81 24.89 -24.36
N LYS A 131 16.77 26.22 -24.23
CA LYS A 131 17.29 26.94 -23.07
C LYS A 131 16.28 27.94 -22.56
N LEU A 132 16.04 27.95 -21.25
CA LEU A 132 15.03 28.78 -20.58
C LEU A 132 15.67 29.75 -19.58
N ALA A 133 15.10 30.95 -19.46
CA ALA A 133 15.34 31.84 -18.32
C ALA A 133 14.06 32.52 -17.84
N ALA A 134 13.99 32.81 -16.53
CA ALA A 134 12.88 33.53 -15.91
C ALA A 134 13.37 34.79 -15.18
N TYR A 135 12.59 35.86 -15.24
CA TYR A 135 12.94 37.18 -14.71
C TYR A 135 11.78 37.81 -13.95
N PRO A 136 12.04 38.68 -12.95
CA PRO A 136 10.97 39.36 -12.24
C PRO A 136 10.33 40.46 -13.11
N GLY A 137 9.02 40.66 -12.97
CA GLY A 137 8.28 41.73 -13.64
C GLY A 137 7.88 41.38 -15.08
N ALA A 138 7.46 42.39 -15.84
CA ALA A 138 7.11 42.27 -17.25
C ALA A 138 7.98 43.20 -18.09
N GLY A 139 8.44 42.70 -19.23
CA GLY A 139 9.30 43.43 -20.15
C GLY A 139 10.74 42.91 -20.17
N CYS A 140 11.64 43.67 -20.79
CA CYS A 140 13.04 43.29 -20.95
C CYS A 140 13.78 43.19 -19.60
N PRO A 141 14.55 42.11 -19.40
CA PRO A 141 15.27 41.89 -18.15
C PRO A 141 16.44 42.88 -17.99
N ALA A 142 16.75 43.22 -16.74
CA ALA A 142 18.00 43.88 -16.41
C ALA A 142 19.13 42.84 -16.34
N THR A 143 20.37 43.24 -16.64
CA THR A 143 21.53 42.35 -16.51
C THR A 143 21.68 41.83 -15.07
N GLY A 144 21.78 40.52 -14.90
CA GLY A 144 21.94 39.85 -13.61
C GLY A 144 20.63 39.73 -12.83
N SER A 145 19.47 39.87 -13.49
CA SER A 145 18.15 39.77 -12.86
C SER A 145 17.47 38.42 -13.02
N ALA A 146 18.10 37.46 -13.71
CA ALA A 146 17.55 36.11 -13.83
C ALA A 146 17.23 35.52 -12.43
N LEU A 147 16.02 34.98 -12.30
CA LEU A 147 15.58 34.22 -11.13
C LEU A 147 16.01 32.76 -11.24
N ALA A 148 15.97 32.23 -12.46
CA ALA A 148 16.37 30.87 -12.79
C ALA A 148 16.78 30.83 -14.27
N CYS A 149 17.70 29.92 -14.60
CA CYS A 149 18.06 29.62 -15.98
C CYS A 149 18.53 28.17 -16.09
N ASN A 150 18.17 27.51 -17.19
CA ASN A 150 18.53 26.11 -17.42
C ASN A 150 18.54 25.78 -18.92
N ASP A 151 19.26 24.73 -19.28
CA ASP A 151 19.48 24.21 -20.62
C ASP A 151 19.06 22.74 -20.70
N ASP A 152 19.74 21.86 -19.96
CA ASP A 152 19.52 20.41 -19.97
C ASP A 152 19.01 19.91 -18.61
N ALA A 153 17.69 19.73 -18.48
CA ALA A 153 17.05 19.04 -17.34
C ALA A 153 16.54 17.63 -17.68
N CYS A 154 16.05 17.41 -18.89
CA CYS A 154 15.33 16.19 -19.27
C CYS A 154 15.77 15.73 -20.67
N GLY A 155 17.06 15.39 -20.77
CA GLY A 155 17.76 15.29 -22.05
C GLY A 155 18.19 16.68 -22.51
N LEU A 156 17.88 17.04 -23.76
CA LEU A 156 18.20 18.36 -24.34
C LEU A 156 17.12 19.42 -24.04
N GLN A 157 16.22 19.15 -23.10
CA GLN A 157 15.10 20.04 -22.79
C GLN A 157 15.27 20.64 -21.41
N SER A 158 14.76 21.86 -21.24
CA SER A 158 14.96 22.70 -20.08
C SER A 158 13.81 22.63 -19.08
N SER A 159 14.13 22.88 -17.82
CA SER A 159 13.17 23.11 -16.74
C SER A 159 13.71 24.15 -15.76
N LEU A 160 12.89 25.11 -15.36
CA LEU A 160 13.21 26.17 -14.39
C LEU A 160 12.37 26.01 -13.13
N CYS A 161 12.94 26.46 -12.01
CA CYS A 161 12.28 26.44 -10.70
C CYS A 161 12.59 27.76 -9.99
N PHE A 162 11.56 28.49 -9.56
CA PHE A 162 11.72 29.76 -8.85
C PHE A 162 10.45 30.15 -8.08
N GLY A 163 10.60 30.93 -7.02
CA GLY A 163 9.48 31.41 -6.22
C GLY A 163 8.61 32.43 -6.96
N VAL A 164 7.29 32.25 -6.91
CA VAL A 164 6.31 33.22 -7.42
C VAL A 164 5.25 33.61 -6.39
N VAL A 165 4.72 34.81 -6.56
CA VAL A 165 3.60 35.38 -5.79
C VAL A 165 2.36 35.43 -6.67
N ASN A 166 1.19 35.15 -6.08
CA ASN A 166 -0.10 35.24 -6.76
C ASN A 166 -0.31 36.63 -7.37
N ASN A 167 -0.73 36.68 -8.63
CA ASN A 167 -0.81 37.88 -9.48
C ASN A 167 0.53 38.59 -9.73
N GLY A 168 1.66 37.98 -9.35
CA GLY A 168 2.99 38.43 -9.76
C GLY A 168 3.20 38.19 -11.25
N MET A 169 3.88 39.12 -11.91
CA MET A 169 4.28 38.98 -13.31
C MET A 169 5.75 38.62 -13.42
N TYR A 170 6.05 37.71 -14.35
CA TYR A 170 7.40 37.23 -14.64
C TYR A 170 7.61 37.20 -16.16
N THR A 171 8.78 37.63 -16.62
CA THR A 171 9.16 37.48 -18.02
C THR A 171 9.84 36.12 -18.19
N LEU A 172 9.37 35.31 -19.14
CA LEU A 172 9.97 34.03 -19.51
C LEU A 172 10.63 34.16 -20.88
N GLN A 173 11.90 33.81 -20.97
CA GLN A 173 12.69 33.72 -22.19
C GLN A 173 12.79 32.25 -22.58
N VAL A 174 12.32 31.93 -23.78
CA VAL A 174 12.28 30.55 -24.31
C VAL A 174 13.07 30.52 -25.61
N GLY A 175 14.29 29.98 -25.57
CA GLY A 175 15.15 29.87 -26.75
C GLY A 175 15.76 28.49 -26.90
N THR A 176 16.89 28.44 -27.60
CA THR A 176 17.72 27.25 -27.78
C THR A 176 19.09 27.42 -27.14
N PHE A 177 19.74 26.30 -26.81
CA PHE A 177 21.18 26.33 -26.57
C PHE A 177 21.91 26.92 -27.80
N PRO A 178 22.98 27.71 -27.62
CA PRO A 178 23.71 28.28 -28.74
C PRO A 178 24.22 27.23 -29.75
N GLY A 179 23.81 27.38 -31.01
CA GLY A 179 24.14 26.46 -32.10
C GLY A 179 23.11 25.35 -32.38
N ALA A 180 22.07 25.22 -31.56
CA ALA A 180 20.96 24.32 -31.84
C ALA A 180 20.01 24.86 -32.93
N THR A 181 19.20 23.97 -33.50
CA THR A 181 18.20 24.35 -34.52
C THR A 181 16.89 24.74 -33.82
N PRO A 182 16.30 25.91 -34.14
CA PRO A 182 15.04 26.32 -33.53
C PRO A 182 13.86 25.47 -34.00
N GLY A 183 12.84 25.36 -33.14
CA GLY A 183 11.64 24.58 -33.39
C GLY A 183 10.43 25.09 -32.62
N ALA A 184 9.31 24.41 -32.82
CA ALA A 184 8.07 24.67 -32.09
C ALA A 184 7.88 23.67 -30.95
N GLY A 185 7.12 24.07 -29.93
CA GLY A 185 6.86 23.23 -28.76
C GLY A 185 5.80 23.79 -27.82
N LEU A 186 5.75 23.22 -26.62
CA LEU A 186 4.91 23.63 -25.49
C LEU A 186 5.80 24.02 -24.31
N LEU A 187 5.52 25.20 -23.75
CA LEU A 187 6.01 25.67 -22.47
C LEU A 187 4.97 25.36 -21.40
N ALA A 188 5.24 24.40 -20.52
CA ALA A 188 4.35 24.09 -19.41
C ALA A 188 4.74 24.92 -18.17
N THR A 189 3.75 25.50 -17.50
CA THR A 189 3.92 26.18 -16.21
C THR A 189 3.04 25.51 -15.16
N SER A 190 3.58 25.28 -13.98
CA SER A 190 2.86 24.77 -12.82
C SER A 190 3.33 25.51 -11.58
N ILE A 191 2.43 25.75 -10.62
CA ILE A 191 2.79 26.32 -9.32
C ILE A 191 2.33 25.32 -8.28
N ALA A 192 3.28 24.80 -7.52
CA ALA A 192 2.97 23.85 -6.47
C ALA A 192 2.37 24.57 -5.26
N THR A 193 1.45 23.90 -4.58
CA THR A 193 0.77 24.41 -3.38
C THR A 193 0.89 23.39 -2.27
N GLY A 194 1.47 23.79 -1.13
CA GLY A 194 1.66 22.91 0.03
C GLY A 194 2.46 23.61 1.12
N VAL A 195 2.63 22.95 2.25
CA VAL A 195 3.56 23.40 3.29
C VAL A 195 4.97 23.05 2.82
N ASN A 196 5.78 24.04 2.48
CA ASN A 196 7.20 23.82 2.20
C ASN A 196 7.97 23.60 3.50
N GLY A 197 9.04 22.81 3.41
CA GLY A 197 10.03 22.63 4.46
C GLY A 197 10.77 23.92 4.75
N SER A 198 11.38 23.97 5.93
CA SER A 198 12.22 25.10 6.33
C SER A 198 13.68 24.82 5.96
N ASP A 199 14.41 25.85 5.54
CA ASP A 199 15.86 25.78 5.27
C ASP A 199 16.70 25.45 6.51
N ASP A 200 16.15 25.71 7.71
CA ASP A 200 16.82 25.45 8.99
C ASP A 200 16.04 24.37 9.76
N CYS A 201 16.72 23.30 10.14
CA CYS A 201 16.17 22.21 10.96
C CYS A 201 15.56 22.69 12.28
N ALA A 202 16.07 23.80 12.85
CA ALA A 202 15.53 24.36 14.09
C ALA A 202 14.12 24.94 13.90
N THR A 203 13.72 25.22 12.66
CA THR A 203 12.41 25.73 12.29
C THR A 203 11.67 24.80 11.32
N ALA A 204 11.99 23.50 11.35
CA ALA A 204 11.39 22.48 10.50
C ALA A 204 9.86 22.58 10.42
N ALA A 205 9.33 22.49 9.20
CA ALA A 205 7.91 22.70 8.95
C ALA A 205 7.06 21.52 9.46
N ALA A 206 6.01 21.82 10.21
CA ALA A 206 5.15 20.78 10.78
C ALA A 206 4.21 20.18 9.72
N ILE A 207 4.28 18.86 9.55
CA ILE A 207 3.38 18.03 8.72
C ILE A 207 2.94 16.80 9.54
N SER A 208 1.90 16.09 9.10
CA SER A 208 1.39 14.94 9.86
C SER A 208 0.66 13.94 8.99
N GLY A 209 0.73 12.66 9.39
CA GLY A 209 -0.01 11.56 8.80
C GLY A 209 0.56 11.07 7.47
N GLN A 210 -0.11 10.10 6.87
CA GLN A 210 0.25 9.59 5.55
C GLN A 210 -0.25 10.52 4.43
N GLY A 211 0.40 10.47 3.28
CA GLY A 211 -0.02 11.22 2.08
C GLY A 211 1.14 11.75 1.28
N THR A 212 0.81 12.66 0.37
CA THR A 212 1.79 13.36 -0.46
C THR A 212 2.05 14.74 0.12
N PHE A 213 3.34 15.08 0.24
CA PHE A 213 3.85 16.32 0.81
C PHE A 213 4.71 17.04 -0.22
N PHE A 214 4.66 18.35 -0.14
CA PHE A 214 5.34 19.24 -1.05
C PHE A 214 6.73 19.60 -0.51
N TYR A 215 7.72 19.81 -1.38
CA TYR A 215 9.00 20.45 -1.05
C TYR A 215 9.50 21.38 -2.17
N ASP A 216 10.32 22.36 -1.79
CA ASP A 216 11.00 23.29 -2.69
C ASP A 216 12.43 23.53 -2.24
N LEU A 217 13.37 23.13 -3.09
CA LEU A 217 14.81 23.28 -2.87
C LEU A 217 15.40 24.46 -3.64
N SER A 218 14.60 25.24 -4.38
CA SER A 218 15.10 26.27 -5.31
C SER A 218 15.92 27.37 -4.62
N ASN A 219 15.69 27.61 -3.34
CA ASN A 219 16.45 28.53 -2.50
C ASN A 219 17.07 27.85 -1.27
N ALA A 220 17.07 26.52 -1.23
CA ALA A 220 17.58 25.78 -0.10
C ALA A 220 19.11 25.88 -0.03
N THR A 221 19.64 25.98 1.19
CA THR A 221 21.07 26.04 1.46
C THR A 221 21.51 24.79 2.20
N THR A 222 22.80 24.44 2.09
CA THR A 222 23.35 23.30 2.83
C THR A 222 23.84 23.78 4.21
N GLY A 223 23.12 23.39 5.26
CA GLY A 223 23.52 23.59 6.65
C GLY A 223 24.66 22.67 7.10
N THR A 224 24.95 22.63 8.41
CA THR A 224 25.92 21.68 8.98
C THR A 224 25.29 20.38 9.47
N GLU A 225 23.99 20.41 9.68
CA GLU A 225 23.16 19.39 10.29
C GLU A 225 22.85 18.27 9.28
N GLY A 226 22.89 17.01 9.73
CA GLY A 226 22.63 15.85 8.87
C GLY A 226 23.72 15.50 7.85
N GLN A 227 24.75 16.35 7.70
CA GLN A 227 25.76 16.22 6.63
C GLN A 227 26.83 15.13 6.85
N SER A 228 26.76 14.42 7.97
CA SER A 228 27.80 13.47 8.41
C SER A 228 27.23 12.14 8.92
N GLU A 229 26.01 11.83 8.51
CA GLU A 229 25.33 10.59 8.88
C GLU A 229 25.92 9.39 8.15
N SER A 230 26.35 8.37 8.89
CA SER A 230 26.95 7.16 8.30
C SER A 230 26.00 6.43 7.36
N LEU A 231 24.70 6.46 7.64
CA LEU A 231 23.67 5.87 6.78
C LEU A 231 23.51 6.63 5.46
N CYS A 232 23.90 7.92 5.39
CA CYS A 232 23.85 8.72 4.17
C CYS A 232 25.09 8.58 3.29
N CYS A 233 26.11 7.83 3.74
CA CYS A 233 27.37 7.70 3.03
C CYS A 233 27.25 6.73 1.85
N SER A 234 26.64 7.19 0.75
CA SER A 234 26.65 6.56 -0.57
C SER A 234 27.70 7.22 -1.47
N VAL A 235 28.36 6.43 -2.32
CA VAL A 235 29.23 6.93 -3.42
C VAL A 235 30.16 8.10 -3.02
N ALA A 236 30.97 7.90 -1.98
CA ALA A 236 32.02 8.82 -1.50
C ALA A 236 31.58 10.12 -0.80
N THR A 237 30.28 10.34 -0.56
CA THR A 237 29.79 11.50 0.22
C THR A 237 28.62 11.16 1.13
N CYS A 238 28.57 11.80 2.30
CA CYS A 238 27.47 11.66 3.27
C CYS A 238 26.53 12.87 3.26
N MET A 239 26.83 13.88 2.44
CA MET A 239 26.09 15.14 2.41
C MET A 239 24.77 15.03 1.65
N ILE A 240 23.82 15.86 2.03
CA ILE A 240 22.55 16.16 1.37
C ILE A 240 22.58 17.66 1.08
N ASP A 241 22.72 18.05 -0.18
CA ASP A 241 22.86 19.47 -0.57
C ASP A 241 21.51 20.12 -0.79
N GLY A 242 21.42 21.42 -0.43
CA GLY A 242 20.24 22.25 -0.64
C GLY A 242 19.00 21.60 -0.05
N ASP A 243 18.95 21.51 1.29
CA ASP A 243 17.93 20.75 2.00
C ASP A 243 16.85 21.61 2.63
N VAL A 244 15.68 20.99 2.82
CA VAL A 244 14.61 21.54 3.64
C VAL A 244 14.14 20.50 4.65
N TRP A 245 13.64 21.02 5.77
CA TRP A 245 13.38 20.25 6.97
C TRP A 245 11.91 20.25 7.34
N TYR A 246 11.42 19.06 7.73
CA TYR A 246 10.07 18.84 8.22
C TYR A 246 10.08 18.18 9.59
N ASN A 247 9.12 18.54 10.45
CA ASN A 247 8.73 17.75 11.60
C ASN A 247 7.44 17.03 11.26
N TRP A 248 7.54 15.72 11.06
CA TRP A 248 6.43 14.86 10.64
C TRP A 248 5.91 14.01 11.80
N THR A 249 4.63 14.16 12.13
CA THR A 249 3.95 13.32 13.13
C THR A 249 3.32 12.09 12.47
N ALA A 250 3.76 10.89 12.86
CA ALA A 250 3.19 9.63 12.35
C ALA A 250 1.75 9.41 12.86
N ASP A 251 0.82 8.99 11.98
CA ASP A 251 -0.57 8.69 12.36
C ASP A 251 -0.83 7.22 12.71
N ALA A 252 0.16 6.35 12.46
CA ALA A 252 0.12 4.92 12.73
C ALA A 252 1.49 4.42 13.22
N THR A 253 1.48 3.26 13.89
CA THR A 253 2.70 2.52 14.24
C THR A 253 2.96 1.48 13.16
N GLY A 254 4.18 1.40 12.65
CA GLY A 254 4.55 0.49 11.57
C GLY A 254 5.88 0.86 10.93
N MET A 255 6.08 0.45 9.68
CA MET A 255 7.21 0.88 8.86
C MET A 255 6.74 2.00 7.93
N ALA A 256 7.34 3.18 8.05
CA ALA A 256 7.10 4.28 7.14
C ALA A 256 7.95 4.08 5.88
N LEU A 257 7.32 4.16 4.72
CA LEU A 257 7.96 4.28 3.41
C LEU A 257 7.83 5.73 2.96
N LEU A 258 8.98 6.41 2.86
CA LEU A 258 9.07 7.74 2.24
C LEU A 258 9.62 7.57 0.83
N SER A 259 8.95 8.17 -0.16
CA SER A 259 9.34 8.04 -1.58
C SER A 259 9.16 9.31 -2.38
N THR A 260 10.17 9.68 -3.17
CA THR A 260 10.08 10.70 -4.23
C THR A 260 9.86 10.10 -5.62
N CYS A 261 9.84 8.77 -5.74
CA CYS A 261 9.74 8.06 -7.02
C CYS A 261 8.51 8.46 -7.84
N GLY A 262 8.75 8.97 -9.05
CA GLY A 262 7.70 9.42 -9.98
C GLY A 262 7.01 10.72 -9.57
N LEU A 263 7.47 11.38 -8.50
CA LEU A 263 6.89 12.60 -7.93
C LEU A 263 7.78 13.84 -8.14
N THR A 264 8.98 13.66 -8.67
CA THR A 264 9.92 14.74 -8.99
C THR A 264 10.81 14.33 -10.18
N ASN A 265 11.61 15.27 -10.68
CA ASN A 265 12.73 15.00 -11.57
C ASN A 265 14.09 15.28 -10.89
N ASP A 266 14.06 15.68 -9.61
CA ASP A 266 15.27 15.96 -8.84
C ASP A 266 16.08 14.69 -8.57
N ASP A 267 17.39 14.88 -8.48
CA ASP A 267 18.36 13.89 -7.99
C ASP A 267 18.33 13.93 -6.45
N THR A 268 17.31 13.27 -5.88
CA THR A 268 16.94 13.46 -4.47
C THR A 268 17.81 12.64 -3.54
N LYS A 269 18.10 13.20 -2.37
CA LYS A 269 18.70 12.48 -1.26
C LYS A 269 17.99 12.87 0.04
N ILE A 270 17.54 11.88 0.80
CA ILE A 270 16.65 12.10 1.95
C ILE A 270 17.14 11.31 3.16
N ALA A 271 17.05 11.93 4.33
CA ALA A 271 17.27 11.30 5.63
C ALA A 271 16.08 11.49 6.57
N ALA A 272 15.86 10.51 7.44
CA ALA A 272 14.87 10.55 8.52
C ALA A 272 15.54 10.38 9.88
N TYR A 273 15.08 11.14 10.87
CA TYR A 273 15.66 11.24 12.21
C TYR A 273 14.58 11.15 13.30
N PRO A 274 14.92 10.66 14.50
CA PRO A 274 13.97 10.61 15.60
C PRO A 274 13.73 12.00 16.22
N GLY A 275 12.49 12.29 16.61
CA GLY A 275 12.13 13.51 17.34
C GLY A 275 12.03 14.76 16.45
N THR A 276 12.06 15.94 17.09
CA THR A 276 11.82 17.25 16.45
C THR A 276 13.02 18.20 16.48
N ASN A 277 14.17 17.73 17.00
CA ASN A 277 15.37 18.55 17.10
C ASN A 277 16.24 18.32 15.86
N CYS A 278 17.06 19.33 15.53
CA CYS A 278 18.17 19.14 14.60
C CYS A 278 18.98 17.88 14.92
N PRO A 279 19.32 17.08 13.91
CA PRO A 279 19.94 15.78 14.14
C PRO A 279 21.35 15.91 14.70
N ALA A 280 21.67 15.03 15.64
CA ALA A 280 23.04 14.81 16.08
C ALA A 280 23.74 13.81 15.14
N THR A 281 25.05 13.92 14.98
CA THR A 281 25.82 12.99 14.14
C THR A 281 25.56 11.52 14.52
N GLY A 282 25.16 10.71 13.56
CA GLY A 282 24.88 9.28 13.72
C GLY A 282 23.49 8.97 14.29
N SER A 283 22.56 9.93 14.21
CA SER A 283 21.18 9.76 14.68
C SER A 283 20.18 9.40 13.58
N ALA A 284 20.59 9.37 12.30
CA ALA A 284 19.72 8.98 11.21
C ALA A 284 19.12 7.58 11.47
N LEU A 285 17.81 7.46 11.28
CA LEU A 285 17.10 6.19 11.26
C LEU A 285 17.24 5.50 9.89
N ALA A 286 17.21 6.31 8.84
CA ALA A 286 17.37 5.88 7.47
C ALA A 286 17.87 7.06 6.62
N CYS A 287 18.59 6.73 5.56
CA CYS A 287 19.00 7.70 4.55
C CYS A 287 19.23 7.00 3.23
N ASN A 288 18.80 7.62 2.13
CA ASN A 288 19.02 7.08 0.81
C ASN A 288 19.01 8.19 -0.26
N ASP A 289 19.49 7.84 -1.45
CA ASP A 289 19.80 8.71 -2.58
C ASP A 289 19.10 8.14 -3.83
N ASP A 290 19.71 7.13 -4.44
CA ASP A 290 19.22 6.44 -5.62
C ASP A 290 18.49 5.13 -5.27
N ALA A 291 17.17 5.09 -5.44
CA ALA A 291 16.35 3.88 -5.32
C ALA A 291 15.61 3.52 -6.62
N CYS A 292 15.12 4.52 -7.35
CA CYS A 292 14.27 4.35 -8.53
C CYS A 292 14.77 5.23 -9.69
N GLY A 293 16.05 5.08 -10.02
CA GLY A 293 16.81 6.05 -10.81
C GLY A 293 17.52 7.02 -9.87
N LEU A 294 17.43 8.32 -10.15
CA LEU A 294 18.00 9.39 -9.33
C LEU A 294 17.10 9.82 -8.15
N GLN A 295 16.10 9.01 -7.82
CA GLN A 295 15.06 9.36 -6.84
C GLN A 295 15.08 8.37 -5.69
N THR A 296 14.65 8.86 -4.52
CA THR A 296 14.83 8.19 -3.24
C THR A 296 13.59 7.42 -2.81
N THR A 297 13.83 6.24 -2.25
CA THR A 297 12.94 5.62 -1.26
C THR A 297 13.73 5.34 0.01
N LEU A 298 13.11 5.51 1.18
CA LEU A 298 13.69 5.07 2.44
C LEU A 298 12.60 4.52 3.37
N CYS A 299 13.01 3.57 4.20
CA CYS A 299 12.14 2.91 5.17
C CYS A 299 12.67 3.09 6.58
N PHE A 300 11.80 3.39 7.55
CA PHE A 300 12.17 3.50 8.96
C PHE A 300 10.99 3.18 9.88
N PRO A 301 11.25 2.60 11.06
CA PRO A 301 10.20 2.26 12.02
C PRO A 301 9.62 3.51 12.68
N VAL A 302 8.30 3.55 12.78
CA VAL A 302 7.55 4.69 13.34
C VAL A 302 6.54 4.26 14.38
N THR A 303 6.27 5.15 15.35
CA THR A 303 5.25 4.97 16.39
C THR A 303 4.18 6.05 16.25
N ALA A 304 2.91 5.66 16.28
CA ALA A 304 1.77 6.58 16.19
C ALA A 304 1.88 7.72 17.21
N GLY A 305 1.67 8.95 16.75
CA GLY A 305 1.77 10.17 17.54
C GLY A 305 3.19 10.62 17.90
N THR A 306 4.23 9.94 17.39
CA THR A 306 5.63 10.35 17.54
C THR A 306 6.05 11.22 16.36
N ASP A 307 6.84 12.25 16.65
CA ASP A 307 7.40 13.16 15.65
C ASP A 307 8.77 12.66 15.17
N TYR A 308 9.02 12.85 13.89
CA TYR A 308 10.27 12.54 13.19
C TYR A 308 10.72 13.75 12.38
N THR A 309 12.02 14.03 12.39
CA THR A 309 12.60 15.09 11.59
C THR A 309 13.00 14.52 10.24
N LEU A 310 12.57 15.13 9.14
CA LEU A 310 12.88 14.70 7.77
C LEU A 310 13.74 15.78 7.11
N GLN A 311 14.83 15.36 6.48
CA GLN A 311 15.73 16.19 5.68
C GLN A 311 15.55 15.78 4.23
N VAL A 312 15.01 16.67 3.41
CA VAL A 312 14.77 16.44 1.98
C VAL A 312 15.68 17.38 1.21
N GLY A 313 16.63 16.85 0.44
CA GLY A 313 17.52 17.65 -0.40
C GLY A 313 17.93 16.88 -1.64
N THR A 314 19.09 17.22 -2.18
CA THR A 314 19.66 16.59 -3.38
C THR A 314 20.98 15.89 -3.14
N TYR A 315 21.35 15.00 -4.08
CA TYR A 315 22.73 14.53 -4.18
C TYR A 315 23.71 15.71 -4.31
N PRO A 316 24.90 15.66 -3.68
CA PRO A 316 25.82 16.79 -3.68
C PRO A 316 26.19 17.34 -5.05
N GLY A 317 26.11 18.68 -5.18
CA GLY A 317 26.38 19.42 -6.41
C GLY A 317 25.23 19.44 -7.43
N LYS A 318 24.06 18.90 -7.09
CA LYS A 318 22.85 19.01 -7.91
C LYS A 318 22.03 20.23 -7.52
N VAL A 319 21.23 20.70 -8.46
CA VAL A 319 20.29 21.81 -8.23
C VAL A 319 18.93 21.18 -8.00
N GLY A 320 18.38 21.35 -6.81
CA GLY A 320 17.04 20.89 -6.49
C GLY A 320 15.97 21.86 -6.97
N CYS A 321 14.81 21.31 -7.34
CA CYS A 321 13.62 22.02 -7.74
C CYS A 321 12.52 21.86 -6.68
N THR A 322 11.29 22.13 -7.11
CA THR A 322 10.08 21.72 -6.44
C THR A 322 9.74 20.29 -6.78
N GLY A 323 9.29 19.53 -5.79
CA GLY A 323 8.76 18.21 -6.00
C GLY A 323 7.77 17.83 -4.91
N GLU A 324 7.33 16.59 -4.97
CA GLU A 324 6.57 15.97 -3.91
C GLU A 324 7.31 14.73 -3.39
N PHE A 325 7.11 14.41 -2.11
CA PHE A 325 7.41 13.11 -1.55
C PHE A 325 6.14 12.53 -0.95
N SER A 326 5.99 11.21 -1.02
CA SER A 326 4.91 10.49 -0.36
C SER A 326 5.42 9.84 0.91
N ILE A 327 4.58 9.77 1.93
CA ILE A 327 4.77 8.91 3.09
C ILE A 327 3.57 7.98 3.21
N THR A 328 3.82 6.69 3.18
CA THR A 328 2.86 5.67 3.59
C THR A 328 3.40 4.95 4.82
N ILE A 329 2.49 4.48 5.67
CA ILE A 329 2.84 3.62 6.79
C ILE A 329 2.12 2.31 6.51
N GLY A 330 2.90 1.31 6.10
CA GLY A 330 2.38 -0.05 6.07
C GLY A 330 2.04 -0.45 7.50
N SER A 331 0.82 -0.95 7.74
CA SER A 331 0.69 -1.99 8.77
C SER A 331 1.68 -3.06 8.37
N THR A 332 2.55 -3.55 9.29
CA THR A 332 3.47 -4.68 9.05
C THR A 332 2.77 -5.66 8.10
N GLY A 333 3.17 -5.68 6.82
CA GLY A 333 2.35 -6.18 5.70
C GLY A 333 2.19 -7.69 5.68
N GLY A 334 2.29 -8.30 6.85
CA GLY A 334 2.66 -9.67 7.11
C GLY A 334 4.17 -9.82 7.05
N GLY A 335 4.74 -10.40 8.11
CA GLY A 335 6.14 -10.82 8.18
C GLY A 335 6.98 -9.83 8.96
N ALA A 336 7.79 -10.36 9.88
CA ALA A 336 8.78 -9.58 10.62
C ALA A 336 10.06 -9.47 9.79
N ASP A 337 10.72 -8.32 9.82
CA ASP A 337 12.02 -8.12 9.14
C ASP A 337 13.14 -8.98 9.73
N ASP A 338 13.04 -9.29 11.03
CA ASP A 338 14.03 -10.09 11.75
C ASP A 338 13.42 -11.42 12.20
N CYS A 339 14.11 -12.52 11.89
CA CYS A 339 13.74 -13.86 12.27
C CYS A 339 13.78 -14.15 13.78
N ALA A 340 14.31 -13.25 14.62
CA ALA A 340 14.39 -13.44 16.07
C ALA A 340 13.00 -13.40 16.72
N VAL A 341 12.08 -12.63 16.15
CA VAL A 341 10.67 -12.56 16.58
C VAL A 341 9.78 -12.59 15.34
N PRO A 342 9.70 -13.75 14.65
CA PRO A 342 8.97 -13.86 13.40
C PRO A 342 7.46 -13.74 13.63
N ASP A 343 6.73 -13.25 12.63
CA ASP A 343 5.30 -12.99 12.75
C ASP A 343 4.49 -14.28 12.93
N PRO A 344 3.72 -14.43 14.02
CA PRO A 344 3.00 -15.67 14.30
C PRO A 344 1.77 -15.83 13.41
N ILE A 345 1.72 -16.94 12.67
CA ILE A 345 0.56 -17.37 11.88
C ILE A 345 0.25 -18.84 12.15
N ALA A 346 -0.94 -19.32 11.78
CA ALA A 346 -1.33 -20.70 12.03
C ALA A 346 -2.33 -21.23 11.00
N GLY A 347 -2.27 -22.55 10.79
CA GLY A 347 -3.18 -23.29 9.93
C GLY A 347 -3.03 -23.00 8.44
N GLN A 348 -3.92 -23.58 7.65
CA GLN A 348 -3.93 -23.37 6.20
C GLN A 348 -4.61 -22.05 5.82
N GLY A 349 -4.27 -21.50 4.66
CA GLY A 349 -4.91 -20.28 4.17
C GLY A 349 -4.00 -19.41 3.31
N SER A 350 -4.45 -18.18 3.05
CA SER A 350 -3.67 -17.14 2.40
C SER A 350 -3.26 -16.08 3.42
N PHE A 351 -2.00 -15.70 3.40
CA PHE A 351 -1.37 -14.75 4.30
C PHE A 351 -0.72 -13.65 3.48
N SER A 352 -0.81 -12.40 3.93
CA SER A 352 -0.11 -11.28 3.29
C SER A 352 1.37 -11.29 3.66
N PHE A 353 2.20 -10.71 2.81
CA PHE A 353 3.58 -10.36 3.11
C PHE A 353 3.96 -9.05 2.41
N ASP A 354 4.96 -8.33 2.93
CA ASP A 354 5.49 -7.13 2.29
C ASP A 354 7.01 -7.01 2.46
N THR A 355 7.74 -7.10 1.34
CA THR A 355 9.20 -7.00 1.31
C THR A 355 9.70 -5.59 0.98
N VAL A 356 8.83 -4.60 0.75
CA VAL A 356 9.22 -3.27 0.26
C VAL A 356 10.21 -2.57 1.20
N CYS A 357 10.01 -2.74 2.52
CA CYS A 357 10.87 -2.18 3.56
C CYS A 357 11.71 -3.23 4.29
N ALA A 358 11.77 -4.46 3.77
CA ALA A 358 12.55 -5.51 4.39
C ALA A 358 14.05 -5.31 4.15
N THR A 359 14.88 -5.82 5.04
CA THR A 359 16.34 -5.83 4.94
C THR A 359 16.85 -7.25 4.76
N THR A 360 18.01 -7.42 4.13
CA THR A 360 18.64 -8.74 4.02
C THR A 360 19.52 -8.99 5.24
N GLY A 361 19.05 -9.84 6.15
CA GLY A 361 19.84 -10.34 7.28
C GLY A 361 20.97 -11.29 6.87
N THR A 362 21.71 -11.85 7.83
CA THR A 362 22.70 -12.91 7.56
C THR A 362 22.08 -14.30 7.58
N GLU A 363 20.89 -14.40 8.15
CA GLU A 363 20.16 -15.63 8.44
C GLU A 363 19.47 -16.18 7.18
N GLY A 364 19.49 -17.50 7.02
CA GLY A 364 18.89 -18.17 5.86
C GLY A 364 19.60 -17.94 4.51
N GLN A 365 20.63 -17.09 4.44
CA GLN A 365 21.25 -16.68 3.17
C GLN A 365 22.19 -17.72 2.53
N SER A 366 22.57 -18.76 3.27
CA SER A 366 23.60 -19.73 2.87
C SER A 366 23.09 -21.17 2.84
N GLU A 367 21.77 -21.36 2.63
CA GLU A 367 21.16 -22.68 2.58
C GLU A 367 21.44 -23.38 1.25
N SER A 368 21.98 -24.60 1.31
CA SER A 368 22.31 -25.36 0.10
C SER A 368 21.09 -25.69 -0.75
N LEU A 369 19.92 -25.85 -0.12
CA LEU A 369 18.66 -26.07 -0.82
C LEU A 369 18.18 -24.83 -1.57
N CYS A 370 18.64 -23.64 -1.18
CA CYS A 370 18.31 -22.38 -1.85
C CYS A 370 19.24 -22.06 -3.03
N PHE A 371 20.25 -22.89 -3.30
CA PHE A 371 21.20 -22.63 -4.38
C PHE A 371 20.53 -22.83 -5.74
N ALA A 372 20.00 -21.73 -6.28
CA ALA A 372 19.33 -21.64 -7.56
C ALA A 372 19.98 -20.51 -8.38
N PHE A 373 20.15 -20.74 -9.68
CA PHE A 373 20.70 -19.74 -10.61
C PHE A 373 22.04 -19.09 -10.18
N GLY A 374 22.85 -19.83 -9.40
CA GLY A 374 24.18 -19.38 -8.96
C GLY A 374 24.21 -18.64 -7.63
N THR A 375 23.08 -18.51 -6.92
CA THR A 375 22.98 -17.86 -5.61
C THR A 375 22.08 -18.63 -4.64
N SER A 376 22.44 -18.60 -3.34
CA SER A 376 21.62 -19.12 -2.24
C SER A 376 20.82 -18.05 -1.52
N GLY A 377 21.11 -16.77 -1.75
CA GLY A 377 20.49 -15.66 -1.02
C GLY A 377 19.00 -15.55 -1.28
N ILE A 378 18.29 -15.03 -0.29
CA ILE A 378 16.89 -14.59 -0.31
C ILE A 378 16.96 -13.14 0.19
N ASP A 379 16.94 -12.19 -0.75
CA ASP A 379 17.14 -10.77 -0.43
C ASP A 379 15.84 -10.14 0.09
N LEU A 380 15.96 -9.15 0.98
CA LEU A 380 14.86 -8.29 1.44
C LEU A 380 13.69 -9.13 1.95
N ASP A 381 13.99 -9.95 2.96
CA ASP A 381 13.16 -11.06 3.40
C ASP A 381 12.38 -10.76 4.67
N VAL A 382 11.18 -11.34 4.75
CA VAL A 382 10.35 -11.29 5.95
C VAL A 382 10.06 -12.69 6.48
N TRP A 383 9.81 -12.75 7.78
CA TRP A 383 9.83 -13.97 8.56
C TRP A 383 8.51 -14.22 9.28
N PHE A 384 8.03 -15.46 9.20
CA PHE A 384 6.80 -15.92 9.85
C PHE A 384 7.06 -17.16 10.71
N ALA A 385 6.44 -17.24 11.89
CA ALA A 385 6.32 -18.47 12.66
C ALA A 385 4.97 -19.12 12.40
N TRP A 386 4.95 -20.09 11.47
CA TRP A 386 3.76 -20.82 11.10
C TRP A 386 3.56 -22.08 11.95
N THR A 387 2.43 -22.16 12.66
CA THR A 387 2.04 -23.37 13.41
C THR A 387 1.09 -24.23 12.59
N ALA A 388 1.54 -25.44 12.25
CA ALA A 388 0.76 -26.39 11.46
C ALA A 388 -0.49 -26.85 12.22
N ASP A 389 -1.67 -26.80 11.59
CA ASP A 389 -2.93 -27.29 12.14
C ASP A 389 -3.09 -28.81 11.98
N CYS A 390 -2.21 -29.44 11.22
CA CYS A 390 -2.25 -30.87 10.91
C CYS A 390 -0.89 -31.39 10.40
N SER A 391 -0.80 -32.70 10.15
CA SER A 391 0.42 -33.35 9.63
C SER A 391 0.28 -33.73 8.17
N GLY A 392 1.33 -33.50 7.37
CA GLY A 392 1.41 -33.97 5.99
C GLY A 392 2.33 -33.11 5.10
N PRO A 393 2.49 -33.49 3.82
CA PRO A 393 3.09 -32.62 2.81
C PRO A 393 2.41 -31.24 2.80
N THR A 394 3.20 -30.19 2.97
CA THR A 394 2.76 -28.80 3.02
C THR A 394 3.39 -28.02 1.89
N ASP A 395 2.55 -27.41 1.06
CA ASP A 395 2.94 -26.43 0.06
C ASP A 395 2.85 -25.02 0.65
N VAL A 396 3.91 -24.23 0.46
CA VAL A 396 3.92 -22.78 0.69
C VAL A 396 4.18 -22.10 -0.64
N SER A 397 3.25 -21.28 -1.12
CA SER A 397 3.28 -20.77 -2.50
C SER A 397 2.92 -19.29 -2.59
N THR A 398 3.79 -18.50 -3.24
CA THR A 398 3.51 -17.10 -3.65
C THR A 398 2.88 -17.02 -5.04
N CYS A 399 2.64 -18.16 -5.70
CA CYS A 399 2.01 -18.21 -7.00
C CYS A 399 0.64 -17.52 -7.00
N ALA A 400 0.40 -16.66 -8.00
CA ALA A 400 -0.78 -15.80 -8.12
C ALA A 400 -1.03 -14.82 -6.94
N GLY A 401 -0.16 -14.81 -5.93
CA GLY A 401 -0.22 -13.92 -4.77
C GLY A 401 0.82 -12.81 -4.80
N ALA A 402 1.86 -12.92 -5.61
CA ALA A 402 2.90 -11.89 -5.80
C ALA A 402 3.13 -11.57 -7.28
N SER A 403 3.62 -10.37 -7.56
CA SER A 403 3.96 -9.91 -8.93
C SER A 403 5.45 -9.71 -9.18
N HIS A 404 6.28 -9.82 -8.14
CA HIS A 404 7.74 -9.71 -8.21
C HIS A 404 8.39 -11.11 -8.14
N ASP A 405 9.70 -11.15 -8.34
CA ASP A 405 10.51 -12.37 -8.33
C ASP A 405 10.77 -12.81 -6.89
N THR A 406 10.04 -13.84 -6.43
CA THR A 406 10.06 -14.26 -5.03
C THR A 406 11.01 -15.43 -4.83
N LYS A 407 11.50 -15.58 -3.60
CA LYS A 407 12.21 -16.76 -3.14
C LYS A 407 11.79 -17.11 -1.72
N ILE A 408 11.54 -18.40 -1.46
CA ILE A 408 10.95 -18.89 -0.20
C ILE A 408 11.80 -20.02 0.38
N ALA A 409 11.99 -20.02 1.70
CA ALA A 409 12.53 -21.15 2.46
C ALA A 409 11.67 -21.47 3.70
N ALA A 410 11.74 -22.72 4.16
CA ALA A 410 11.11 -23.15 5.42
C ALA A 410 12.11 -23.87 6.33
N TYR A 411 11.96 -23.65 7.64
CA TYR A 411 12.84 -24.17 8.69
C TYR A 411 12.02 -24.75 9.84
N LEU A 412 12.56 -25.75 10.54
CA LEU A 412 11.91 -26.29 11.73
C LEU A 412 12.15 -25.38 12.94
N GLY A 413 11.08 -25.08 13.70
CA GLY A 413 11.16 -24.34 14.95
C GLY A 413 10.58 -22.94 14.86
N ASN A 414 10.82 -22.16 15.91
CA ASN A 414 10.48 -20.74 15.99
C ASN A 414 11.77 -19.95 16.20
N GLY A 415 12.00 -18.93 15.39
CA GLY A 415 13.19 -18.09 15.44
C GLY A 415 14.11 -18.28 14.24
N CYS A 416 15.28 -17.64 14.31
CA CYS A 416 16.28 -17.66 13.26
C CYS A 416 16.83 -19.06 12.96
N PRO A 417 16.98 -19.43 11.67
CA PRO A 417 17.49 -20.74 11.29
C PRO A 417 18.99 -20.87 11.54
N THR A 418 19.43 -22.10 11.79
CA THR A 418 20.86 -22.45 11.75
C THR A 418 21.27 -22.78 10.33
N MET A 419 22.49 -22.44 9.91
CA MET A 419 22.99 -22.76 8.57
C MET A 419 22.84 -24.26 8.23
N GLY A 420 22.24 -24.56 7.08
CA GLY A 420 22.01 -25.90 6.57
C GLY A 420 20.75 -26.57 7.15
N SER A 421 19.84 -25.81 7.78
CA SER A 421 18.62 -26.34 8.39
C SER A 421 17.36 -26.19 7.54
N ALA A 422 17.47 -25.61 6.34
CA ALA A 422 16.32 -25.51 5.43
C ALA A 422 15.70 -26.89 5.18
N LEU A 423 14.38 -26.96 5.29
CA LEU A 423 13.57 -28.14 4.96
C LEU A 423 13.23 -28.16 3.48
N ALA A 424 13.01 -26.98 2.90
CA ALA A 424 12.76 -26.74 1.49
C ALA A 424 13.11 -25.30 1.14
N CYS A 425 13.46 -25.07 -0.12
CA CYS A 425 13.68 -23.73 -0.65
C CYS A 425 13.41 -23.71 -2.16
N ASN A 426 12.83 -22.61 -2.66
CA ASN A 426 12.54 -22.45 -4.08
C ASN A 426 12.51 -20.97 -4.47
N ASP A 427 12.85 -20.72 -5.73
CA ASP A 427 12.83 -19.43 -6.41
C ASP A 427 11.73 -19.41 -7.47
N ASP A 428 11.94 -20.05 -8.62
CA ASP A 428 10.95 -20.13 -9.70
C ASP A 428 10.12 -21.41 -9.66
N THR A 429 8.79 -21.29 -9.64
CA THR A 429 7.85 -22.41 -9.88
C THR A 429 6.80 -22.05 -10.94
N CYS A 430 6.20 -20.86 -10.88
CA CYS A 430 5.03 -20.48 -11.67
C CYS A 430 5.27 -19.17 -12.45
N GLY A 431 6.43 -19.08 -13.09
CA GLY A 431 7.01 -17.82 -13.55
C GLY A 431 8.12 -17.44 -12.59
N LEU A 432 8.12 -16.18 -12.14
CA LEU A 432 9.07 -15.65 -11.16
C LEU A 432 8.61 -15.85 -9.70
N GLN A 433 7.52 -16.60 -9.47
CA GLN A 433 7.01 -16.85 -8.11
C GLN A 433 7.30 -18.28 -7.67
N SER A 434 7.42 -18.49 -6.37
CA SER A 434 7.94 -19.72 -5.77
C SER A 434 6.86 -20.60 -5.15
N THR A 435 7.12 -21.91 -5.13
CA THR A 435 6.45 -22.86 -4.26
C THR A 435 7.48 -23.77 -3.60
N ILE A 436 7.37 -24.00 -2.30
CA ILE A 436 8.15 -25.01 -1.58
C ILE A 436 7.22 -26.10 -1.04
N ASN A 437 7.73 -27.33 -0.95
CA ASN A 437 7.02 -28.46 -0.33
C ASN A 437 7.88 -29.10 0.76
N PHE A 438 7.33 -29.28 1.96
CA PHE A 438 8.01 -29.99 3.05
C PHE A 438 7.02 -30.79 3.92
N GLN A 439 7.51 -31.72 4.73
CA GLN A 439 6.66 -32.51 5.64
C GLN A 439 6.43 -31.73 6.94
N ALA A 440 5.18 -31.32 7.19
CA ALA A 440 4.76 -30.68 8.43
C ALA A 440 4.16 -31.68 9.43
N ALA A 441 4.30 -31.38 10.73
CA ALA A 441 3.67 -32.13 11.82
C ALA A 441 2.71 -31.22 12.60
N GLN A 442 1.50 -31.73 12.88
CA GLN A 442 0.46 -31.00 13.61
C GLN A 442 0.98 -30.40 14.92
N GLY A 443 0.63 -29.14 15.17
CA GLY A 443 1.01 -28.38 16.35
C GLY A 443 2.49 -27.97 16.38
N THR A 444 3.26 -28.30 15.34
CA THR A 444 4.67 -27.90 15.24
C THR A 444 4.77 -26.55 14.55
N THR A 445 5.63 -25.68 15.09
CA THR A 445 5.95 -24.38 14.49
C THR A 445 7.13 -24.51 13.53
N TYR A 446 7.01 -23.86 12.39
CA TYR A 446 8.03 -23.72 11.35
C TYR A 446 8.27 -22.25 11.09
N THR A 447 9.53 -21.86 10.92
CA THR A 447 9.88 -20.51 10.46
C THR A 447 9.84 -20.50 8.93
N LEU A 448 9.06 -19.60 8.33
CA LEU A 448 9.01 -19.34 6.90
C LEU A 448 9.76 -18.05 6.59
N GLN A 449 10.62 -18.08 5.58
CA GLN A 449 11.36 -16.93 5.05
C GLN A 449 10.82 -16.63 3.65
N ILE A 450 10.37 -15.41 3.41
CA ILE A 450 9.81 -14.97 2.14
C ILE A 450 10.52 -13.68 1.74
N GLY A 451 11.27 -13.70 0.65
CA GLY A 451 11.95 -12.52 0.11
C GLY A 451 11.95 -12.53 -1.41
N SER A 452 12.89 -11.80 -1.99
CA SER A 452 13.11 -11.72 -3.43
C SER A 452 14.32 -12.54 -3.88
N PHE A 453 14.31 -12.96 -5.15
CA PHE A 453 15.55 -13.42 -5.78
C PHE A 453 16.62 -12.32 -5.70
N PRO A 454 17.89 -12.64 -5.45
CA PRO A 454 18.91 -11.61 -5.29
C PRO A 454 19.04 -10.65 -6.48
N GLY A 455 18.91 -9.35 -6.20
CA GLY A 455 18.89 -8.27 -7.18
C GLY A 455 17.56 -8.04 -7.90
N ALA A 456 16.50 -8.77 -7.57
CA ALA A 456 15.17 -8.50 -8.09
C ALA A 456 14.42 -7.43 -7.28
N ALA A 457 13.29 -6.95 -7.84
CA ALA A 457 12.44 -5.98 -7.16
C ALA A 457 11.75 -6.58 -5.92
N THR A 458 11.43 -5.72 -4.95
CA THR A 458 10.57 -6.04 -3.80
C THR A 458 9.10 -5.80 -4.12
N GLY A 459 8.22 -6.19 -3.20
CA GLY A 459 6.82 -5.82 -3.27
C GLY A 459 5.97 -6.44 -2.16
N ALA A 460 4.74 -5.93 -2.06
CA ALA A 460 3.70 -6.56 -1.26
C ALA A 460 3.00 -7.67 -2.05
N GLY A 461 2.47 -8.65 -1.33
CA GLY A 461 1.74 -9.76 -1.93
C GLY A 461 1.05 -10.64 -0.89
N SER A 462 0.73 -11.85 -1.32
CA SER A 462 0.24 -12.92 -0.47
C SER A 462 0.90 -14.25 -0.83
N PHE A 463 0.94 -15.15 0.14
CA PHE A 463 1.32 -16.55 -0.05
C PHE A 463 0.23 -17.46 0.51
N SER A 464 0.14 -18.67 0.00
CA SER A 464 -0.77 -19.71 0.49
C SER A 464 0.01 -20.78 1.24
N VAL A 465 -0.61 -21.35 2.27
CA VAL A 465 -0.12 -22.55 2.96
C VAL A 465 -1.21 -23.62 2.89
N LEU A 466 -0.87 -24.78 2.31
CA LEU A 466 -1.79 -25.90 2.11
C LEU A 466 -1.11 -27.20 2.54
N THR A 467 -1.76 -27.97 3.41
CA THR A 467 -1.24 -29.26 3.90
C THR A 467 -2.18 -30.39 3.49
N SER A 468 -1.69 -31.36 2.73
CA SER A 468 -2.46 -32.57 2.36
C SER A 468 -2.19 -33.72 3.34
N PRO A 469 -3.19 -34.49 3.82
CA PRO A 469 -4.60 -34.54 3.42
C PRO A 469 -5.52 -33.66 4.28
N CYS A 470 -4.97 -32.72 5.05
CA CYS A 470 -5.75 -31.78 5.86
C CYS A 470 -6.59 -30.84 4.99
N ASP A 471 -6.24 -30.81 3.72
CA ASP A 471 -7.09 -30.43 2.62
C ASP A 471 -8.36 -31.29 2.60
N SER A 472 -9.40 -30.81 3.29
CA SER A 472 -10.76 -31.19 2.93
C SER A 472 -11.22 -30.48 1.64
N GLY A 473 -10.34 -29.69 1.00
CA GLY A 473 -10.51 -29.14 -0.34
C GLY A 473 -11.08 -27.72 -0.41
N GLY A 474 -11.22 -27.01 0.72
CA GLY A 474 -11.96 -25.74 0.75
C GLY A 474 -11.64 -24.82 1.92
N PRO A 475 -12.32 -23.66 2.00
CA PRO A 475 -11.87 -22.47 2.73
C PRO A 475 -12.20 -22.49 4.24
N GLY A 476 -12.32 -23.68 4.82
CA GLY A 476 -12.85 -23.85 6.17
C GLY A 476 -12.26 -25.01 6.95
N THR A 477 -12.58 -25.04 8.24
CA THR A 477 -12.00 -25.99 9.21
C THR A 477 -13.01 -27.04 9.64
N ALA A 478 -12.66 -28.32 9.48
CA ALA A 478 -13.45 -29.42 10.00
C ALA A 478 -13.28 -29.55 11.54
N SER A 479 -14.35 -29.89 12.24
CA SER A 479 -14.36 -30.09 13.70
C SER A 479 -15.49 -31.02 14.13
N CYS A 480 -15.59 -31.33 15.42
CA CYS A 480 -16.68 -32.12 15.99
C CYS A 480 -16.76 -33.55 15.45
N PHE A 481 -15.62 -34.24 15.49
CA PHE A 481 -15.52 -35.61 15.03
C PHE A 481 -16.19 -36.58 16.00
N GLY A 482 -16.84 -37.59 15.46
CA GLY A 482 -17.35 -38.77 16.18
C GLY A 482 -16.35 -39.92 16.21
N ASP A 483 -15.07 -39.64 15.97
CA ASP A 483 -13.97 -40.61 15.87
C ASP A 483 -13.33 -40.98 17.22
N GLY A 484 -13.85 -40.43 18.30
CA GLY A 484 -13.37 -40.66 19.66
C GLY A 484 -12.32 -39.65 20.16
N SER A 485 -11.93 -38.67 19.34
CA SER A 485 -11.04 -37.57 19.75
C SER A 485 -11.71 -36.53 20.66
N GLY A 486 -13.05 -36.44 20.62
CA GLY A 486 -13.86 -35.49 21.37
C GLY A 486 -14.91 -36.12 22.29
N ILE A 487 -16.13 -35.58 22.30
CA ILE A 487 -17.25 -36.16 23.05
C ILE A 487 -17.57 -37.55 22.49
N SER A 488 -17.75 -38.52 23.39
CA SER A 488 -18.12 -39.88 22.99
C SER A 488 -19.45 -39.93 22.25
N CYS A 489 -19.49 -40.67 21.14
CA CYS A 489 -20.71 -40.94 20.42
C CYS A 489 -21.74 -41.63 21.33
N PRO A 490 -23.03 -41.23 21.23
CA PRO A 490 -24.04 -41.51 22.25
C PRO A 490 -24.30 -42.99 22.53
N CYS A 491 -24.04 -43.87 21.56
CA CYS A 491 -24.26 -45.31 21.70
C CYS A 491 -22.98 -46.13 21.51
N GLY A 492 -21.81 -45.51 21.69
CA GLY A 492 -20.51 -46.16 21.44
C GLY A 492 -20.23 -46.41 19.96
N ASN A 493 -21.03 -45.82 19.06
CA ASN A 493 -20.89 -45.85 17.62
C ASN A 493 -19.81 -44.87 17.14
N VAL A 494 -18.56 -45.17 17.47
CA VAL A 494 -17.39 -44.38 17.06
C VAL A 494 -17.20 -44.51 15.54
N GLY A 495 -17.12 -43.39 14.83
CA GLY A 495 -16.83 -43.33 13.39
C GLY A 495 -15.34 -43.49 13.07
N GLY A 496 -14.98 -43.45 11.79
CA GLY A 496 -13.61 -43.35 11.34
C GLY A 496 -12.99 -41.98 11.64
N SER A 497 -11.65 -41.89 11.52
CA SER A 497 -10.90 -40.65 11.77
C SER A 497 -11.46 -39.48 10.96
N GLY A 498 -11.79 -38.37 11.63
CA GLY A 498 -12.33 -37.17 10.97
C GLY A 498 -13.82 -37.26 10.54
N GLU A 499 -14.49 -38.38 10.77
CA GLU A 499 -15.91 -38.57 10.45
C GLU A 499 -16.82 -38.13 11.61
N GLY A 500 -18.12 -38.00 11.36
CA GLY A 500 -19.15 -37.99 12.41
C GLY A 500 -19.30 -39.35 13.11
N CYS A 501 -20.27 -39.48 14.01
CA CYS A 501 -20.54 -40.76 14.67
C CYS A 501 -21.02 -41.82 13.66
N GLY A 502 -20.66 -43.09 13.90
CA GLY A 502 -21.01 -44.19 13.01
C GLY A 502 -22.52 -44.35 12.82
N ASN A 503 -22.98 -44.56 11.59
CA ASN A 503 -24.38 -44.89 11.27
C ASN A 503 -24.64 -46.41 11.37
N SER A 504 -25.79 -46.90 10.91
CA SER A 504 -26.16 -48.33 10.90
C SER A 504 -25.20 -49.26 10.14
N THR A 505 -24.28 -48.72 9.33
CA THR A 505 -23.16 -49.44 8.68
C THR A 505 -21.85 -49.37 9.46
N LEU A 506 -21.83 -48.67 10.60
CA LEU A 506 -20.68 -48.33 11.46
C LEU A 506 -19.69 -47.31 10.86
N ALA A 507 -19.88 -46.88 9.61
CA ALA A 507 -19.15 -45.74 9.05
C ALA A 507 -19.79 -44.41 9.48
N GLY A 508 -18.98 -43.39 9.76
CA GLY A 508 -19.43 -42.03 10.00
C GLY A 508 -19.61 -41.25 8.69
N CYS A 509 -20.30 -40.12 8.77
CA CYS A 509 -20.42 -39.19 7.64
C CYS A 509 -19.41 -38.05 7.78
N THR A 510 -18.70 -37.74 6.71
CA THR A 510 -17.75 -36.62 6.65
C THR A 510 -18.38 -35.46 5.90
N LEU A 511 -18.18 -34.23 6.37
CA LEU A 511 -18.49 -32.98 5.70
C LEU A 511 -17.20 -32.25 5.38
N THR A 512 -17.06 -31.90 4.11
CA THR A 512 -15.97 -31.09 3.56
C THR A 512 -16.53 -29.90 2.77
N GLY A 513 -15.67 -28.94 2.45
CA GLY A 513 -16.00 -27.81 1.58
C GLY A 513 -15.02 -27.71 0.42
N THR A 514 -15.43 -27.10 -0.69
CA THR A 514 -14.58 -26.69 -1.81
C THR A 514 -14.95 -25.30 -2.32
N GLY A 515 -14.07 -24.64 -3.08
CA GLY A 515 -14.27 -23.26 -3.56
C GLY A 515 -13.64 -22.23 -2.61
N SER A 516 -14.22 -21.03 -2.53
CA SER A 516 -13.72 -19.92 -1.71
C SER A 516 -14.71 -19.47 -0.62
N ALA A 517 -14.22 -18.73 0.38
CA ALA A 517 -15.06 -18.08 1.38
C ALA A 517 -15.58 -16.69 0.91
N SER A 518 -15.46 -16.35 -0.37
CA SER A 518 -15.87 -15.04 -0.89
C SER A 518 -17.37 -15.00 -1.17
N ILE A 519 -18.03 -13.97 -0.64
CA ILE A 519 -19.43 -13.68 -0.93
C ILE A 519 -19.59 -13.23 -2.38
N ALA A 520 -18.64 -12.45 -2.90
CA ALA A 520 -18.64 -12.01 -4.29
C ALA A 520 -18.47 -13.18 -5.28
N THR A 521 -17.53 -14.09 -5.03
CA THR A 521 -17.28 -15.25 -5.93
C THR A 521 -18.39 -16.28 -5.83
N ALA A 522 -18.98 -16.47 -4.65
CA ALA A 522 -20.15 -17.32 -4.42
C ALA A 522 -19.99 -18.78 -4.89
N ASP A 523 -18.79 -19.34 -4.72
CA ASP A 523 -18.41 -20.67 -5.23
C ASP A 523 -18.21 -21.75 -4.15
N LEU A 524 -18.45 -21.45 -2.87
CA LEU A 524 -18.42 -22.46 -1.80
C LEU A 524 -19.42 -23.60 -2.08
N ALA A 525 -18.92 -24.82 -2.17
CA ALA A 525 -19.72 -26.04 -2.22
C ALA A 525 -19.40 -26.94 -1.02
N LEU A 526 -20.43 -27.42 -0.33
CA LEU A 526 -20.30 -28.39 0.76
C LEU A 526 -20.56 -29.80 0.23
N ALA A 527 -19.75 -30.76 0.66
CA ALA A 527 -19.87 -32.17 0.26
C ALA A 527 -19.91 -33.07 1.50
N ALA A 528 -20.94 -33.90 1.59
CA ALA A 528 -21.09 -34.95 2.58
C ALA A 528 -20.79 -36.32 1.96
N THR A 529 -19.97 -37.13 2.61
CA THR A 529 -19.64 -38.51 2.19
C THR A 529 -19.87 -39.48 3.34
N GLY A 530 -20.19 -40.74 3.05
CA GLY A 530 -20.47 -41.75 4.10
C GLY A 530 -21.86 -41.65 4.73
N ALA A 531 -22.77 -40.85 4.16
CA ALA A 531 -24.18 -40.88 4.52
C ALA A 531 -24.87 -42.12 3.90
N LEU A 532 -26.08 -42.46 4.36
CA LEU A 532 -26.78 -43.63 3.85
C LEU A 532 -27.38 -43.37 2.44
N PRO A 533 -27.06 -44.22 1.44
CA PRO A 533 -27.58 -44.08 0.09
C PRO A 533 -29.11 -43.99 0.02
N GLY A 534 -29.62 -43.02 -0.74
CA GLY A 534 -31.05 -42.85 -0.98
C GLY A 534 -31.88 -42.34 0.22
N GLN A 535 -31.24 -42.02 1.35
CA GLN A 535 -31.92 -41.49 2.53
C GLN A 535 -31.97 -39.95 2.51
N PRO A 536 -33.09 -39.30 2.88
CA PRO A 536 -33.13 -37.84 2.90
C PRO A 536 -32.10 -37.23 3.85
N GLY A 537 -31.39 -36.20 3.39
CA GLY A 537 -30.51 -35.39 4.23
C GLY A 537 -30.60 -33.89 3.94
N LEU A 538 -30.00 -33.11 4.84
CA LEU A 538 -30.15 -31.67 4.92
C LEU A 538 -28.82 -31.03 5.30
N PHE A 539 -28.30 -30.20 4.41
CA PHE A 539 -27.27 -29.23 4.75
C PHE A 539 -27.89 -28.08 5.54
N PHE A 540 -27.28 -27.73 6.66
CA PHE A 540 -27.70 -26.60 7.47
C PHE A 540 -26.49 -25.86 8.01
N GLN A 541 -26.74 -24.62 8.44
CA GLN A 541 -25.74 -23.82 9.14
C GLN A 541 -26.23 -23.40 10.52
N GLY A 542 -25.29 -22.98 11.37
CA GLY A 542 -25.52 -22.26 12.62
C GLY A 542 -24.57 -21.08 12.77
N ASN A 543 -24.91 -20.16 13.67
CA ASN A 543 -24.12 -18.97 13.95
C ASN A 543 -22.93 -19.24 14.87
N ASN A 544 -22.91 -20.40 15.54
CA ASN A 544 -21.81 -20.75 16.43
C ASN A 544 -21.56 -22.27 16.46
N PHE A 545 -20.35 -22.62 16.90
CA PHE A 545 -20.00 -23.97 17.30
C PHE A 545 -20.53 -24.23 18.71
N ILE A 546 -21.23 -25.35 18.88
CA ILE A 546 -21.70 -25.81 20.19
C ILE A 546 -20.51 -26.41 20.94
N ASN A 547 -20.37 -26.04 22.22
CA ASN A 547 -19.34 -26.55 23.12
C ASN A 547 -17.91 -26.44 22.54
N GLY A 548 -17.59 -25.28 21.94
CA GLY A 548 -16.27 -25.03 21.34
C GLY A 548 -15.94 -25.91 20.13
N GLY A 549 -16.95 -26.51 19.49
CA GLY A 549 -16.75 -27.42 18.36
C GLY A 549 -16.73 -28.90 18.75
N ASN A 550 -16.91 -29.24 20.04
CA ASN A 550 -17.08 -30.63 20.46
C ASN A 550 -18.53 -31.14 20.33
N GLY A 551 -19.48 -30.23 20.08
CA GLY A 551 -20.88 -30.55 19.91
C GLY A 551 -21.60 -31.02 21.18
N VAL A 552 -22.81 -31.53 20.99
CA VAL A 552 -23.64 -32.18 22.00
C VAL A 552 -24.37 -33.36 21.37
N VAL A 553 -24.69 -34.38 22.18
CA VAL A 553 -25.48 -35.53 21.73
C VAL A 553 -26.80 -35.09 21.10
N PHE A 554 -27.06 -35.57 19.89
CA PHE A 554 -28.30 -35.31 19.16
C PHE A 554 -28.58 -36.45 18.17
N GLY A 555 -29.54 -37.30 18.52
CA GLY A 555 -29.83 -38.52 17.76
C GLY A 555 -28.71 -39.55 17.91
N ASP A 556 -28.31 -40.18 16.80
CA ASP A 556 -27.21 -41.14 16.79
C ASP A 556 -25.82 -40.45 16.77
N GLY A 557 -25.77 -39.12 16.66
CA GLY A 557 -24.52 -38.37 16.49
C GLY A 557 -24.39 -37.13 17.37
N LEU A 558 -23.52 -36.23 16.93
CA LEU A 558 -23.23 -34.97 17.61
C LEU A 558 -23.73 -33.79 16.77
N ARG A 559 -24.50 -32.91 17.41
CA ARG A 559 -24.85 -31.61 16.84
C ARG A 559 -23.83 -30.57 17.27
N CYS A 560 -23.23 -29.93 16.29
CA CYS A 560 -22.07 -29.07 16.47
C CYS A 560 -22.34 -27.65 15.99
N CYS A 561 -23.29 -27.47 15.06
CA CYS A 561 -23.75 -26.15 14.65
C CYS A 561 -25.03 -25.74 15.38
N GLY A 562 -24.95 -24.60 16.08
CA GLY A 562 -25.98 -24.08 16.96
C GLY A 562 -26.31 -22.60 16.70
N SER A 563 -27.41 -22.16 17.32
CA SER A 563 -28.01 -20.80 17.26
C SER A 563 -28.31 -20.29 15.86
N GLY A 564 -29.46 -19.63 15.67
CA GLY A 564 -29.82 -19.04 14.37
C GLY A 564 -29.78 -20.05 13.21
N VAL A 565 -30.21 -21.30 13.44
CA VAL A 565 -30.04 -22.38 12.47
C VAL A 565 -30.85 -22.13 11.21
N VAL A 566 -30.15 -22.14 10.07
CA VAL A 566 -30.73 -21.96 8.74
C VAL A 566 -30.58 -23.25 7.95
N ARG A 567 -31.66 -23.68 7.31
CA ARG A 567 -31.68 -24.84 6.40
C ARG A 567 -31.22 -24.37 5.02
N LEU A 568 -30.15 -24.94 4.50
CA LEU A 568 -29.56 -24.51 3.23
C LEU A 568 -30.16 -25.29 2.06
N GLN A 569 -30.06 -26.62 2.10
CA GLN A 569 -30.51 -27.47 1.00
C GLN A 569 -30.80 -28.89 1.47
N VAL A 570 -31.93 -29.44 1.02
CA VAL A 570 -32.20 -30.88 1.14
C VAL A 570 -31.57 -31.57 -0.06
N VAL A 571 -30.68 -32.53 0.20
CA VAL A 571 -29.99 -33.33 -0.82
C VAL A 571 -30.05 -34.78 -0.36
N VAL A 572 -30.45 -35.68 -1.25
CA VAL A 572 -30.46 -37.12 -0.98
C VAL A 572 -29.10 -37.68 -1.43
N PRO A 573 -28.35 -38.41 -0.58
CA PRO A 573 -27.11 -39.04 -0.98
C PRO A 573 -27.31 -40.03 -2.12
N ASP A 574 -26.37 -40.06 -3.05
CA ASP A 574 -26.34 -40.97 -4.18
C ASP A 574 -26.05 -42.42 -3.76
N SER A 575 -25.85 -43.32 -4.74
CA SER A 575 -25.57 -44.73 -4.48
C SER A 575 -24.28 -44.98 -3.71
N SER A 576 -23.35 -44.01 -3.68
CA SER A 576 -22.10 -44.08 -2.91
C SER A 576 -22.22 -43.46 -1.52
N GLY A 577 -23.37 -42.87 -1.19
CA GLY A 577 -23.55 -42.16 0.08
C GLY A 577 -23.01 -40.73 0.04
N ALA A 578 -22.81 -40.17 -1.15
CA ALA A 578 -22.32 -38.81 -1.35
C ALA A 578 -23.48 -37.82 -1.63
N ALA A 579 -23.43 -36.64 -1.03
CA ALA A 579 -24.34 -35.53 -1.29
C ALA A 579 -23.55 -34.23 -1.37
N SER A 580 -23.92 -33.30 -2.26
CA SER A 580 -23.27 -31.99 -2.35
C SER A 580 -24.28 -30.87 -2.52
N THR A 581 -23.96 -29.69 -2.01
CA THR A 581 -24.77 -28.49 -2.27
C THR A 581 -24.62 -28.04 -3.72
N SER A 582 -25.72 -27.55 -4.28
CA SER A 582 -25.74 -26.84 -5.58
C SER A 582 -26.30 -25.42 -5.47
N VAL A 583 -26.67 -25.00 -4.26
CA VAL A 583 -27.09 -23.62 -3.96
C VAL A 583 -25.88 -22.74 -3.67
N ASN A 584 -26.02 -21.43 -3.86
CA ASN A 584 -25.10 -20.47 -3.27
C ASN A 584 -25.23 -20.53 -1.75
N VAL A 585 -24.24 -21.13 -1.08
CA VAL A 585 -24.26 -21.38 0.37
C VAL A 585 -24.30 -20.08 1.15
N GLY A 586 -23.52 -19.07 0.76
CA GLY A 586 -23.46 -17.78 1.45
C GLY A 586 -24.79 -17.03 1.37
N LEU A 587 -25.37 -16.92 0.17
CA LEU A 587 -26.67 -16.27 -0.03
C LEU A 587 -27.80 -17.02 0.67
N SER A 588 -27.82 -18.36 0.57
CA SER A 588 -28.84 -19.20 1.24
C SER A 588 -28.72 -19.13 2.77
N GLY A 589 -27.50 -18.90 3.26
CA GLY A 589 -27.18 -18.70 4.66
C GLY A 589 -27.42 -17.30 5.19
N GLY A 590 -27.63 -16.30 4.32
CA GLY A 590 -27.73 -14.90 4.72
C GLY A 590 -26.46 -14.38 5.39
N VAL A 591 -25.29 -14.81 4.91
CA VAL A 591 -23.99 -14.43 5.46
C VAL A 591 -23.57 -13.04 4.99
N VAL A 592 -22.83 -12.33 5.82
CA VAL A 592 -22.15 -11.08 5.46
C VAL A 592 -20.65 -11.21 5.73
N ALA A 593 -19.84 -10.35 5.09
CA ALA A 593 -18.39 -10.41 5.24
C ALA A 593 -17.99 -10.23 6.71
N GLY A 594 -17.04 -11.04 7.17
CA GLY A 594 -16.62 -11.15 8.56
C GLY A 594 -17.40 -12.16 9.39
N ASP A 595 -18.51 -12.72 8.90
CA ASP A 595 -19.24 -13.77 9.62
C ASP A 595 -18.44 -15.07 9.64
N THR A 596 -18.33 -15.70 10.82
CA THR A 596 -17.96 -17.13 10.92
C THR A 596 -19.21 -17.98 11.06
N ARG A 597 -19.38 -18.99 10.20
CA ARG A 597 -20.52 -19.90 10.17
C ARG A 597 -20.08 -21.35 10.34
N CYS A 598 -20.89 -22.13 11.04
CA CYS A 598 -20.72 -23.57 11.20
C CYS A 598 -21.72 -24.30 10.29
N TYR A 599 -21.26 -25.24 9.49
CA TYR A 599 -22.06 -26.08 8.59
C TYR A 599 -22.05 -27.55 9.04
N GLN A 600 -23.18 -28.23 8.86
CA GLN A 600 -23.34 -29.66 9.12
C GLN A 600 -24.32 -30.30 8.15
N TYR A 601 -24.16 -31.61 7.93
CA TYR A 601 -25.11 -32.43 7.20
C TYR A 601 -25.84 -33.37 8.15
N TRP A 602 -27.17 -33.25 8.19
CA TRP A 602 -28.06 -34.16 8.91
C TRP A 602 -28.66 -35.15 7.93
N TYR A 603 -28.74 -36.43 8.27
CA TYR A 603 -29.31 -37.45 7.38
C TYR A 603 -30.09 -38.53 8.12
N ARG A 604 -31.03 -39.16 7.40
CA ARG A 604 -31.87 -40.24 7.92
C ARG A 604 -31.09 -41.55 8.01
N ASP A 605 -31.34 -42.28 9.10
CA ASP A 605 -30.81 -43.63 9.35
C ASP A 605 -31.91 -44.54 9.91
N PRO A 606 -32.92 -44.94 9.11
CA PRO A 606 -34.15 -45.50 9.63
C PRO A 606 -34.08 -46.99 10.02
N ILE A 607 -33.01 -47.71 9.68
CA ILE A 607 -32.91 -49.16 9.85
C ILE A 607 -31.66 -49.46 10.68
N ASN A 608 -31.83 -50.13 11.82
CA ASN A 608 -30.74 -50.47 12.74
C ASN A 608 -29.91 -49.24 13.20
N SER A 609 -30.57 -48.08 13.29
CA SER A 609 -30.06 -46.84 13.90
C SER A 609 -29.38 -47.13 15.25
N PRO A 610 -28.10 -46.76 15.44
CA PRO A 610 -27.33 -47.11 16.64
C PRO A 610 -27.99 -46.73 17.98
N CYS A 611 -28.66 -45.58 18.05
CA CYS A 611 -29.40 -45.14 19.23
C CYS A 611 -30.92 -45.25 19.08
N GLY A 612 -31.41 -45.82 17.98
CA GLY A 612 -32.84 -45.85 17.65
C GLY A 612 -33.45 -44.49 17.33
N ALA A 613 -32.64 -43.45 17.14
CA ALA A 613 -33.11 -42.09 16.84
C ALA A 613 -33.57 -41.90 15.39
N ASN A 614 -33.16 -42.81 14.51
CA ASN A 614 -33.48 -42.85 13.08
C ASN A 614 -32.81 -41.75 12.23
N PHE A 615 -31.77 -41.09 12.76
CA PHE A 615 -30.99 -40.07 12.07
C PHE A 615 -29.62 -39.87 12.73
N ASN A 616 -28.68 -39.35 11.94
CA ASN A 616 -27.32 -39.06 12.38
C ASN A 616 -26.80 -37.76 11.71
N LEU A 617 -25.58 -37.33 12.05
CA LEU A 617 -24.94 -36.11 11.57
C LEU A 617 -23.50 -36.36 11.15
N SER A 618 -23.02 -35.56 10.19
CA SER A 618 -21.61 -35.44 9.88
C SER A 618 -20.81 -34.72 10.99
N ASN A 619 -19.48 -34.70 10.87
CA ASN A 619 -18.66 -33.66 11.53
C ASN A 619 -19.12 -32.25 11.08
N SER A 620 -18.69 -31.20 11.79
CA SER A 620 -18.92 -29.82 11.37
C SER A 620 -17.82 -29.26 10.48
N TYR A 621 -18.16 -28.24 9.71
CA TYR A 621 -17.25 -27.48 8.86
C TYR A 621 -17.42 -25.97 9.09
N GLY A 622 -16.35 -25.26 9.39
CA GLY A 622 -16.35 -23.86 9.77
C GLY A 622 -15.79 -22.94 8.70
N VAL A 623 -16.53 -21.90 8.29
CA VAL A 623 -16.04 -20.93 7.29
C VAL A 623 -16.18 -19.51 7.83
N THR A 624 -15.12 -18.73 7.71
CA THR A 624 -15.15 -17.27 7.93
C THR A 624 -15.26 -16.58 6.59
N TRP A 625 -16.36 -15.87 6.37
CA TRP A 625 -16.72 -15.28 5.07
C TRP A 625 -15.97 -13.98 4.81
N LEU A 626 -15.44 -13.86 3.59
CA LEU A 626 -14.75 -12.70 3.06
C LEU A 626 -15.66 -11.96 2.07
N PRO A 627 -15.37 -10.68 1.75
CA PRO A 627 -16.11 -9.92 0.75
C PRO A 627 -16.34 -10.65 -0.58
#